data_AF-A0A7C6AX13-F1
#
_entry.id   AF-A0A7C6AX13-F1
#
_cell.length_a   1.000
_cell.length_b   1.000
_cell.length_c   1.000
_cell.angle_alpha   90.00
_cell.angle_beta   90.00
_cell.angle_gamma   90.00
#
_symmetry.space_group_name_H-M   'P 1'
#
loop_
_entity.id
_entity.type
_entity.pdbx_description
1 polymer ?
#
loop_
_entity_poly.entity_id
_entity_poly.type
_entity_poly.pdbx_seq_one_letter_code
_entity_poly.pdbx_strand_id
1 'polypeptide(L)'
;MTTPPFEVPISALIWNTRYRYRLDGKPQDGCLGDTWRRVAKALALVEPAQHAEWENRFYRVLEGFRFIPGGRILAGAGTERDVT
;
A
#
# COMPACT_ATOMS: atom_id res chain seq x y z
N MET A 1 -18.20 2.93 7.74
CA MET A 1 -16.84 2.88 8.33
C MET A 1 -16.38 1.44 8.24
N THR A 2 -15.49 1.11 7.30
CA THR A 2 -14.92 -0.23 7.16
C THR A 2 -13.89 -0.42 8.27
N THR A 3 -14.16 -1.34 9.20
CA THR A 3 -13.22 -1.75 10.24
C THR A 3 -11.88 -2.10 9.58
N PRO A 4 -10.75 -1.50 9.99
CA PRO A 4 -9.47 -1.90 9.45
C PRO A 4 -9.23 -3.38 9.80
N PRO A 5 -8.69 -4.20 8.88
CA PRO A 5 -8.66 -5.66 9.02
C PRO A 5 -7.60 -6.16 10.04
N PHE A 6 -7.18 -5.30 10.97
CA PHE A 6 -6.17 -5.66 11.96
C PHE A 6 -6.83 -6.35 13.14
N GLU A 7 -6.53 -7.63 13.31
CA GLU A 7 -7.00 -8.43 14.46
C GLU A 7 -6.33 -8.01 15.78
N VAL A 8 -5.10 -7.50 15.70
CA VAL A 8 -4.30 -7.10 16.87
C VAL A 8 -3.90 -5.61 16.81
N PRO A 9 -3.94 -4.88 17.94
CA PRO A 9 -3.62 -3.44 17.97
C PRO A 9 -2.22 -3.08 17.46
N ILE A 10 -1.25 -3.97 17.68
CA ILE A 10 0.14 -3.76 17.25
C ILE A 10 0.26 -3.68 15.72
N SER A 11 -0.56 -4.41 14.96
CA SER A 11 -0.56 -4.39 13.50
C SER A 11 -1.02 -3.03 12.97
N ALA A 12 -2.05 -2.46 13.58
CA ALA A 12 -2.52 -1.12 13.25
C ALA A 12 -1.46 -0.06 13.57
N LEU A 13 -0.77 -0.20 14.71
CA LEU A 13 0.32 0.70 15.08
C LEU A 13 1.50 0.62 14.10
N ILE A 14 1.93 -0.60 13.73
CA ILE A 14 3.03 -0.81 12.78
C ILE A 14 2.66 -0.23 11.41
N TRP A 15 1.47 -0.53 10.89
CA TRP A 15 1.01 0.06 9.62
C TRP A 15 1.02 1.59 9.71
N ASN A 16 0.40 2.14 10.75
CA ASN A 16 0.26 3.58 10.89
C ASN A 16 1.61 4.31 11.01
N THR A 17 2.63 3.68 11.61
CA THR A 17 3.95 4.29 11.85
C THR A 17 4.97 4.01 10.74
N ARG A 18 4.92 2.83 10.11
CA ARG A 18 5.95 2.40 9.14
C ARG A 18 5.50 2.47 7.68
N TYR A 19 4.24 2.15 7.40
CA TYR A 19 3.79 1.87 6.02
C TYR A 19 2.76 2.87 5.49
N ARG A 20 1.96 3.49 6.36
CA ARG A 20 0.97 4.50 5.99
C ARG A 20 1.68 5.74 5.45
N TYR A 21 1.48 6.02 4.17
CA TYR A 21 2.12 7.15 3.51
C TYR A 21 1.59 8.48 4.04
N ARG A 22 2.53 9.40 4.26
CA ARG A 22 2.31 10.78 4.69
C ARG A 22 3.19 11.71 3.88
N LEU A 23 2.61 12.83 3.48
CA LEU A 23 3.30 13.95 2.85
C LEU A 23 3.08 15.17 3.76
N ASP A 24 4.16 15.84 4.15
CA ASP A 24 4.15 16.98 5.10
C ASP A 24 3.35 16.70 6.38
N GLY A 25 3.53 15.51 6.94
CA GLY A 25 2.83 15.05 8.15
C GLY A 25 1.35 14.67 7.94
N LYS A 26 0.77 14.95 6.77
CA LYS A 26 -0.63 14.63 6.45
C LYS A 26 -0.76 13.22 5.87
N PRO A 27 -1.65 12.36 6.41
CA PRO A 27 -1.92 11.04 5.83
C PRO A 27 -2.46 11.16 4.42
N GLN A 28 -1.78 10.51 3.48
CA GLN A 28 -2.25 10.34 2.09
C GLN A 28 -3.01 9.02 1.95
N ASP A 29 -2.52 7.97 2.62
CA ASP A 29 -3.29 6.74 2.78
C ASP A 29 -4.31 6.96 3.93
N GLY A 30 -5.59 7.08 3.61
CA GLY A 30 -6.67 7.24 4.60
C GLY A 30 -6.94 5.95 5.37
N CYS A 31 -6.86 4.83 4.68
CA CYS A 31 -7.05 3.47 5.19
C CYS A 31 -6.03 2.50 4.58
N LEU A 32 -6.03 1.25 5.05
CA LEU A 32 -5.15 0.21 4.50
C LEU A 32 -5.42 -0.07 3.01
N GLY A 33 -6.68 0.07 2.57
CA GLY A 33 -7.06 -0.07 1.16
C GLY A 33 -6.36 0.94 0.25
N ASP A 34 -6.09 2.14 0.76
CA ASP A 34 -5.36 3.18 0.01
C ASP A 34 -3.88 2.80 -0.11
N THR A 35 -3.28 2.24 0.95
CA THR A 35 -1.92 1.66 0.90
C THR A 35 -1.82 0.56 -0.16
N TRP A 36 -2.77 -0.39 -0.19
CA TRP A 36 -2.78 -1.43 -1.22
C TRP A 36 -2.91 -0.87 -2.63
N ARG A 37 -3.79 0.12 -2.82
CA ARG A 37 -4.01 0.75 -4.12
C ARG A 37 -2.79 1.52 -4.60
N ARG A 38 -2.15 2.28 -3.72
CA ARG A 38 -0.89 2.99 -4.01
C ARG A 38 0.19 2.03 -4.49
N VAL A 39 0.40 0.93 -3.76
CA VAL A 39 1.42 -0.07 -4.11
C VAL A 39 1.07 -0.77 -5.42
N ALA A 40 -0.18 -1.18 -5.60
CA ALA A 40 -0.65 -1.82 -6.83
C ALA A 40 -0.45 -0.91 -8.06
N LYS A 41 -0.83 0.36 -7.95
CA LYS A 41 -0.64 1.36 -9.00
C LYS A 41 0.84 1.55 -9.32
N ALA A 42 1.69 1.71 -8.30
CA ALA A 42 3.12 1.90 -8.49
C ALA A 42 3.78 0.70 -9.20
N LEU A 43 3.41 -0.52 -8.82
CA LEU A 43 3.91 -1.73 -9.46
C LEU A 43 3.41 -1.88 -10.90
N ALA A 44 2.18 -1.47 -11.20
CA ALA A 44 1.60 -1.58 -12.53
C ALA A 44 2.17 -0.58 -13.55
N LEU A 45 2.80 0.51 -13.10
CA LEU A 45 3.36 1.54 -13.99
C LEU A 45 4.49 1.03 -14.90
N VAL A 46 5.15 -0.08 -14.55
CA VAL A 46 6.16 -0.71 -15.41
C VAL A 46 5.56 -1.42 -16.62
N GLU A 47 4.23 -1.60 -16.66
CA GLU A 47 3.47 -2.27 -17.72
C GLU A 47 2.55 -1.28 -18.47
N PRO A 48 3.08 -0.30 -19.20
CA PRO A 48 2.33 0.87 -19.68
C PRO A 48 1.12 0.52 -20.55
N ALA A 49 1.20 -0.52 -21.39
CA ALA A 49 0.09 -0.93 -22.25
C ALA A 49 -1.07 -1.61 -21.49
N GLN A 50 -0.80 -2.16 -20.30
CA GLN A 50 -1.75 -2.99 -19.54
C GLN A 50 -1.86 -2.54 -18.07
N HIS A 51 -1.44 -1.32 -17.75
CA HIS A 51 -1.28 -0.86 -16.37
C HIS A 51 -2.58 -0.97 -15.56
N ALA A 52 -3.74 -0.68 -16.16
CA ALA A 52 -5.04 -0.81 -15.50
C ALA A 52 -5.39 -2.27 -15.15
N GLU A 53 -5.02 -3.22 -16.02
CA GLU A 53 -5.24 -4.64 -15.76
C GLU A 53 -4.29 -5.13 -14.65
N TRP A 54 -3.02 -4.74 -14.72
CA TRP A 54 -2.02 -5.11 -13.72
C TRP A 54 -2.30 -4.48 -12.35
N GLU A 55 -2.76 -3.23 -12.29
CA GLU A 55 -3.15 -2.58 -11.03
C GLU A 55 -4.25 -3.39 -10.34
N ASN A 56 -5.27 -3.82 -11.09
CA ASN A 56 -6.35 -4.66 -10.53
C ASN A 56 -5.84 -6.02 -10.05
N ARG A 57 -4.95 -6.67 -10.81
CA ARG A 57 -4.34 -7.95 -10.43
C ARG A 57 -3.50 -7.81 -9.16
N PHE A 58 -2.66 -6.77 -9.08
CA PHE A 58 -1.84 -6.49 -7.91
C PHE A 58 -2.69 -6.14 -6.69
N TYR A 59 -3.73 -5.32 -6.84
CA TYR A 59 -4.63 -5.00 -5.74
C TYR A 59 -5.27 -6.26 -5.15
N ARG A 60 -5.77 -7.17 -6.01
CA ARG A 60 -6.40 -8.42 -5.56
C ARG A 60 -5.48 -9.37 -4.80
N VAL A 61 -4.18 -9.35 -5.06
CA VAL A 61 -3.22 -10.16 -4.28
C VAL A 61 -2.79 -9.46 -2.99
N LEU A 62 -2.87 -8.13 -2.91
CA LEU A 62 -2.55 -7.38 -1.69
C LEU A 62 -3.72 -7.35 -0.71
N GLU A 63 -4.96 -7.27 -1.22
CA GLU A 63 -6.16 -7.16 -0.39
C GLU A 63 -6.32 -8.36 0.53
N GLY A 64 -6.78 -8.09 1.75
CA GLY A 64 -6.99 -9.14 2.76
C GLY A 64 -5.71 -9.85 3.20
N PHE A 65 -4.53 -9.22 3.01
CA PHE A 65 -3.22 -9.79 3.37
C PHE A 65 -2.86 -11.10 2.65
N ARG A 66 -3.47 -11.37 1.49
CA ARG A 66 -3.18 -12.59 0.69
C ARG A 66 -1.71 -12.66 0.27
N PHE A 67 -1.07 -11.50 0.06
CA PHE A 67 0.35 -11.34 -0.19
C PHE A 67 0.85 -10.07 0.48
N ILE A 68 2.01 -10.14 1.12
CA ILE A 68 2.66 -9.01 1.79
C ILE A 68 4.02 -8.77 1.13
N PRO A 69 4.20 -7.66 0.40
CA PRO A 69 5.49 -7.29 -0.18
C PRO A 69 6.54 -7.04 0.90
N GLY A 70 7.81 -7.08 0.50
CA GLY A 70 8.90 -6.68 1.38
C GLY A 70 8.71 -5.27 1.93
N GLY A 71 9.16 -5.03 3.17
CA GLY A 71 8.88 -3.80 3.90
C GLY A 71 9.29 -2.50 3.18
N ARG A 72 10.39 -2.53 2.41
CA ARG A 72 10.85 -1.38 1.61
C ARG A 72 9.90 -1.06 0.45
N ILE A 73 9.37 -2.07 -0.24
CA ILE A 73 8.38 -1.89 -1.31
C ILE A 73 7.09 -1.31 -0.72
N LEU A 74 6.60 -1.87 0.39
CA LEU A 74 5.37 -1.40 1.04
C LEU A 74 5.48 0.06 1.52
N ALA A 75 6.65 0.43 2.06
CA ALA A 75 6.92 1.77 2.57
C ALA A 75 7.21 2.82 1.48
N GLY A 76 7.77 2.40 0.34
CA GLY A 76 8.31 3.31 -0.68
C GLY A 76 7.51 3.40 -1.98
N ALA A 77 6.89 2.31 -2.44
CA ALA A 77 6.25 2.28 -3.75
C ALA A 77 5.15 3.34 -3.88
N GLY A 78 5.22 4.18 -4.91
CA GLY A 78 4.25 5.26 -5.14
C GLY A 78 4.32 6.40 -4.10
N THR A 79 5.47 6.56 -3.44
CA THR A 79 5.75 7.68 -2.52
C THR A 79 6.99 8.45 -2.99
N GLU A 80 7.23 9.63 -2.44
CA GLU A 80 8.46 10.40 -2.65
C GLU A 80 9.65 9.89 -1.80
N ARG A 81 9.48 8.80 -1.05
CA ARG A 81 10.53 8.27 -0.19
C ARG A 81 11.54 7.48 -1.02
N ASP A 82 12.80 7.87 -0.92
CA ASP A 82 13.89 7.04 -1.42
C ASP A 82 14.26 5.98 -0.37
N VAL A 83 13.94 4.72 -0.67
CA VAL A 83 14.15 3.56 0.21
C VAL A 83 14.78 2.38 -0.54
N THR A 84 15.32 2.65 -1.73
CA THR A 84 15.87 1.68 -2.67
C THR A 84 17.29 2.02 -3.04
#